data_AF-A0A1E4AT55-F1
#
_entry.id   AF-A0A1E4AT55-F1
#
_cell.length_a   1.000
_cell.length_b   1.000
_cell.length_c   1.000
_cell.angle_alpha   90.00
_cell.angle_beta   90.00
_cell.angle_gamma   90.00
#
_symmetry.space_group_name_H-M   'P 1'
#
loop_
_entity.id
_entity.type
_entity.pdbx_description
1 polymer ?
#
loop_
_entity_poly.entity_id
_entity_poly.type
_entity_poly.pdbx_seq_one_letter_code
_entity_poly.pdbx_strand_id
1 'polypeptide(L)'
;MSGPIHASLAATNGALAEKYAAFVAASEGALSPELVALVRQAVAAVHGMGEGPDESALDEATRTALAYARRMPFEHTAISDDEAAAVTHHLGEPGFVAFSVVTALADAECRAAQVDLPELSGV
;
A
#
# COMPACT_ATOMS: atom_id res chain seq x y z
N MET A 1 12.87 -0.07 -1.88
CA MET A 1 13.38 1.22 -2.41
C MET A 1 12.65 2.34 -1.68
N SER A 2 13.31 3.47 -1.41
CA SER A 2 12.68 4.64 -0.81
C SER A 2 11.71 5.26 -1.83
N GLY A 3 10.42 5.39 -1.47
CA GLY A 3 9.38 5.96 -2.32
C GLY A 3 9.46 7.50 -2.41
N PRO A 4 8.71 8.13 -3.35
CA PRO A 4 8.66 9.59 -3.51
C PRO A 4 8.46 10.36 -2.20
N ILE A 5 7.58 9.89 -1.31
CA ILE A 5 7.33 10.55 -0.03
C ILE A 5 8.60 10.59 0.83
N HIS A 6 9.29 9.45 0.97
CA HIS A 6 10.54 9.42 1.72
C HIS A 6 11.62 10.30 1.07
N ALA A 7 11.72 10.31 -0.27
CA ALA A 7 12.67 11.15 -0.96
C ALA A 7 12.44 12.65 -0.67
N SER A 8 11.19 13.11 -0.73
CA SER A 8 10.81 14.48 -0.37
C SER A 8 11.13 14.80 1.08
N LEU A 9 10.81 13.89 2.02
CA LEU A 9 11.10 14.07 3.44
C LEU A 9 12.61 14.10 3.72
N ALA A 10 13.39 13.22 3.09
CA ALA A 10 14.83 13.14 3.32
C ALA A 10 15.56 14.41 2.86
N ALA A 11 15.02 15.13 1.88
CA ALA A 11 15.58 16.38 1.41
C ALA A 11 15.50 17.51 2.46
N THR A 12 14.56 17.45 3.41
CA THR A 12 14.19 18.61 4.24
C THR A 12 14.08 18.31 5.73
N ASN A 13 13.71 17.09 6.09
CA ASN A 13 13.60 16.62 7.47
C ASN A 13 14.01 15.14 7.60
N GLY A 14 15.31 14.90 7.73
CA GLY A 14 15.88 13.54 7.86
C GLY A 14 15.30 12.72 9.02
N ALA A 15 15.03 13.35 10.16
CA ALA A 15 14.45 12.66 11.31
C ALA A 15 13.00 12.17 11.04
N LEU A 16 12.22 12.91 10.26
CA LEU A 16 10.90 12.48 9.83
C LEU A 16 10.99 11.41 8.74
N ALA A 17 11.94 11.52 7.81
CA ALA A 17 12.21 10.48 6.81
C ALA A 17 12.56 9.13 7.45
N GLU A 18 13.40 9.12 8.49
CA GLU A 18 13.74 7.91 9.24
C GLU A 18 12.51 7.27 9.91
N LYS A 19 11.65 8.08 10.52
CA LYS A 19 10.40 7.60 11.14
C LYS A 19 9.44 7.03 10.09
N TYR A 20 9.32 7.68 8.94
CA TYR A 20 8.52 7.18 7.84
C TYR A 20 9.05 5.84 7.32
N ALA A 21 10.36 5.74 7.07
CA ALA A 21 11.00 4.49 6.66
C ALA A 21 10.77 3.35 7.67
N ALA A 22 10.93 3.64 8.97
CA ALA A 22 10.72 2.67 10.03
C ALA A 22 9.26 2.19 10.10
N PHE A 23 8.30 3.11 9.91
CA PHE A 23 6.88 2.77 9.87
C PHE A 23 6.55 1.88 8.66
N VAL A 24 7.00 2.27 7.45
CA VAL A 24 6.84 1.45 6.23
C VAL A 24 7.42 0.05 6.44
N ALA A 25 8.66 -0.04 6.93
CA ALA A 25 9.34 -1.31 7.14
C ALA A 25 8.62 -2.20 8.17
N ALA A 26 8.09 -1.61 9.24
CA ALA A 26 7.32 -2.35 10.25
C ALA A 26 5.99 -2.88 9.69
N SER A 27 5.28 -2.09 8.87
CA SER A 27 4.04 -2.52 8.22
C SER A 27 4.28 -3.61 7.18
N GLU A 28 5.30 -3.46 6.33
CA GLU A 28 5.66 -4.48 5.34
C GLU A 28 6.16 -5.77 5.99
N GLY A 29 6.97 -5.66 7.06
CA GLY A 29 7.51 -6.82 7.78
C GLY A 29 6.49 -7.67 8.52
N ALA A 30 5.25 -7.18 8.66
CA ALA A 30 4.13 -7.96 9.22
C ALA A 30 3.40 -8.82 8.16
N LEU A 31 3.78 -8.72 6.88
CA LEU A 31 3.20 -9.46 5.76
C LEU A 31 4.27 -10.27 5.03
N SER A 32 3.86 -11.17 4.14
CA SER A 32 4.82 -11.78 3.22
C SER A 32 5.33 -10.75 2.20
N PRO A 33 6.63 -10.76 1.86
CA PRO A 33 7.19 -9.88 0.84
C PRO A 33 6.47 -9.98 -0.52
N GLU A 34 6.01 -11.19 -0.86
CA GLU A 34 5.27 -11.46 -2.09
C GLU A 34 3.92 -10.74 -2.11
N LEU A 35 3.17 -10.78 -0.99
CA LEU A 35 1.89 -10.07 -0.89
C LEU A 35 2.10 -8.55 -0.95
N VAL A 36 3.12 -8.02 -0.28
CA VAL A 36 3.46 -6.59 -0.35
C VAL A 36 3.72 -6.16 -1.79
N ALA A 37 4.50 -6.95 -2.55
CA ALA A 37 4.79 -6.65 -3.94
C ALA A 37 3.51 -6.66 -4.81
N LEU A 38 2.65 -7.67 -4.66
CA LEU A 38 1.40 -7.78 -5.41
C LEU A 38 0.43 -6.63 -5.09
N VAL A 39 0.31 -6.25 -3.81
CA VAL A 39 -0.53 -5.11 -3.39
C VAL A 39 -0.04 -3.81 -4.02
N ARG A 40 1.26 -3.54 -3.94
CA ARG A 40 1.85 -2.34 -4.56
C ARG A 40 1.62 -2.32 -6.06
N GLN A 41 1.77 -3.45 -6.74
CA GLN A 41 1.50 -3.56 -8.18
C GLN A 41 0.01 -3.34 -8.50
N ALA A 42 -0.90 -3.97 -7.75
CA ALA A 42 -2.34 -3.83 -7.95
C ALA A 42 -2.81 -2.38 -7.77
N VAL A 43 -2.31 -1.67 -6.76
CA VAL A 43 -2.62 -0.26 -6.51
C VAL A 43 -2.00 0.63 -7.60
N ALA A 44 -0.76 0.40 -8.01
CA ALA A 44 -0.13 1.14 -9.10
C ALA A 44 -0.92 1.01 -10.42
N ALA A 45 -1.46 -0.17 -10.71
CA ALA A 45 -2.30 -0.39 -11.89
C ALA A 45 -3.61 0.41 -11.84
N VAL A 46 -4.23 0.58 -10.66
CA VAL A 46 -5.42 1.45 -10.47
C VAL A 46 -5.10 2.91 -10.77
N HIS A 47 -3.86 3.34 -10.51
CA HIS A 47 -3.35 4.67 -10.87
C HIS A 47 -2.85 4.79 -12.31
N GLY A 48 -2.95 3.73 -13.12
CA GLY A 48 -2.44 3.71 -14.50
C GLY A 48 -0.92 3.73 -14.61
N MET A 49 -0.21 3.30 -13.56
CA MET A 49 1.26 3.33 -13.46
C MET A 49 1.92 1.99 -13.81
N GLY A 50 1.25 1.17 -14.61
CA GLY A 50 1.74 -0.14 -15.05
C GLY A 50 0.63 -1.17 -15.16
N GLU A 51 1.03 -2.41 -15.45
CA GLU A 51 0.14 -3.56 -15.52
C GLU A 51 -0.16 -4.13 -14.13
N GLY A 52 -1.38 -4.64 -13.96
CA GLY A 52 -1.77 -5.39 -12.77
C GLY A 52 -0.99 -6.70 -12.61
N PRO A 53 -1.01 -7.30 -11.41
CA PRO A 53 -0.39 -8.60 -11.19
C PRO A 53 -1.06 -9.70 -12.02
N ASP A 54 -0.28 -10.69 -12.47
CA ASP A 54 -0.82 -11.94 -13.01
C ASP A 54 -1.37 -12.79 -11.85
N GLU A 55 -2.68 -13.01 -11.87
CA GLU A 55 -3.39 -13.73 -10.82
C GLU A 55 -3.69 -15.19 -11.17
N SER A 56 -3.26 -15.67 -12.34
CA SER A 56 -3.64 -17.00 -12.86
C SER A 56 -3.21 -18.17 -11.96
N ALA A 57 -2.13 -17.99 -11.18
CA ALA A 57 -1.58 -18.98 -10.26
C ALA A 57 -1.84 -18.66 -8.77
N LEU A 58 -2.56 -17.58 -8.46
CA LEU A 58 -2.80 -17.16 -7.08
C LEU A 58 -3.98 -17.91 -6.46
N ASP A 59 -3.89 -18.16 -5.15
CA ASP A 59 -5.01 -18.70 -4.39
C ASP A 59 -6.14 -17.68 -4.20
N GLU A 60 -7.32 -18.17 -3.81
CA GLU A 60 -8.49 -17.31 -3.62
C GLU A 60 -8.29 -16.23 -2.56
N ALA A 61 -7.52 -16.55 -1.52
CA ALA A 61 -7.32 -15.67 -0.39
C ALA A 61 -6.46 -14.45 -0.78
N THR A 62 -5.40 -14.69 -1.57
CA THR A 62 -4.57 -13.64 -2.16
C THR A 62 -5.38 -12.81 -3.14
N ARG A 63 -6.17 -13.43 -4.03
CA ARG A 63 -7.02 -12.70 -5.00
C ARG A 63 -8.06 -11.83 -4.29
N THR A 64 -8.63 -12.31 -3.18
CA THR A 64 -9.53 -11.52 -2.32
C THR A 64 -8.83 -10.29 -1.75
N ALA A 65 -7.61 -10.45 -1.23
CA ALA A 65 -6.81 -9.32 -0.75
C ALA A 65 -6.48 -8.33 -1.88
N LEU A 66 -6.16 -8.79 -3.08
CA LEU A 66 -5.90 -7.90 -4.22
C LEU A 66 -7.15 -7.17 -4.72
N ALA A 67 -8.31 -7.83 -4.69
CA ALA A 67 -9.59 -7.18 -4.98
C ALA A 67 -9.88 -6.06 -3.98
N TYR A 68 -9.67 -6.30 -2.69
CA TYR A 68 -9.76 -5.27 -1.66
C TYR A 68 -8.78 -4.12 -1.93
N ALA A 69 -7.51 -4.44 -2.19
CA ALA A 69 -6.45 -3.44 -2.37
C ALA A 69 -6.74 -2.45 -3.51
N ARG A 70 -7.34 -2.94 -4.60
CA ARG A 70 -7.72 -2.10 -5.75
C ARG A 70 -8.80 -1.08 -5.45
N ARG A 71 -9.66 -1.35 -4.46
CA ARG A 71 -10.75 -0.45 -4.09
C ARG A 71 -10.29 0.68 -3.17
N MET A 72 -9.17 0.53 -2.47
CA MET A 72 -8.70 1.55 -1.52
C MET A 72 -8.51 2.97 -2.10
N PRO A 73 -7.87 3.17 -3.28
CA PRO A 73 -7.62 4.52 -3.80
C PRO A 73 -8.85 5.41 -4.02
N PHE A 74 -9.98 4.83 -4.47
CA PHE A 74 -11.15 5.58 -4.95
C PHE A 74 -12.50 5.07 -4.46
N GLU A 75 -12.55 3.93 -3.80
CA GLU A 75 -13.79 3.25 -3.36
C GLU A 75 -13.74 2.81 -1.89
N HIS A 76 -12.78 3.27 -1.09
CA HIS A 76 -12.58 2.80 0.29
C HIS A 76 -13.81 2.95 1.19
N THR A 77 -14.68 3.92 0.94
CA THR A 77 -15.94 4.11 1.69
C THR A 77 -17.03 3.11 1.31
N ALA A 78 -16.87 2.40 0.19
CA ALA A 78 -17.81 1.40 -0.32
C ALA A 78 -17.32 -0.03 -0.07
N ILE A 79 -16.20 -0.21 0.63
CA ILE A 79 -15.73 -1.51 1.11
C ILE A 79 -16.62 -1.92 2.27
N SER A 80 -17.21 -3.11 2.18
CA SER A 80 -18.12 -3.64 3.20
C SER A 80 -17.39 -4.36 4.33
N ASP A 81 -18.08 -4.52 5.46
CA ASP A 81 -17.58 -5.32 6.59
C ASP A 81 -17.34 -6.79 6.20
N ASP A 82 -18.15 -7.35 5.28
CA ASP A 82 -17.97 -8.72 4.79
C ASP A 82 -16.68 -8.87 3.97
N GLU A 83 -16.35 -7.88 3.14
CA GLU A 83 -15.08 -7.85 2.39
C GLU A 83 -13.88 -7.70 3.32
N ALA A 84 -13.97 -6.83 4.33
CA ALA A 84 -12.94 -6.71 5.35
C ALA A 84 -12.78 -8.03 6.13
N ALA A 85 -13.88 -8.66 6.53
CA ALA A 85 -13.88 -9.94 7.25
C ALA A 85 -13.24 -11.07 6.42
N ALA A 86 -13.45 -11.10 5.10
CA ALA A 86 -12.83 -12.09 4.23
C ALA A 86 -11.29 -11.98 4.20
N VAL A 87 -10.75 -10.74 4.14
CA VAL A 87 -9.31 -10.50 4.21
C VAL A 87 -8.77 -10.79 5.62
N THR A 88 -9.48 -10.38 6.66
CA THR A 88 -9.14 -10.68 8.06
C THR A 88 -9.12 -12.17 8.36
N HIS A 89 -10.03 -12.96 7.78
CA HIS A 89 -10.02 -14.42 7.93
C HIS A 89 -8.72 -15.04 7.41
N HIS A 90 -8.16 -14.49 6.33
CA HIS A 90 -6.92 -14.96 5.74
C HIS A 90 -5.68 -14.50 6.49
N LEU A 91 -5.59 -13.19 6.80
CA LEU A 91 -4.38 -12.57 7.35
C LEU A 91 -4.34 -12.53 8.88
N GLY A 92 -5.48 -12.80 9.54
CA GLY A 92 -5.71 -12.42 10.93
C GLY A 92 -5.81 -10.90 11.11
N GLU A 93 -6.30 -10.48 12.27
CA GLU A 93 -6.48 -9.04 12.58
C GLU A 93 -5.17 -8.23 12.45
N PRO A 94 -4.02 -8.67 12.99
CA PRO A 94 -2.78 -7.90 12.86
C PRO A 94 -2.31 -7.79 11.41
N GLY A 95 -2.47 -8.86 10.63
CA GLY A 95 -2.14 -8.88 9.22
C GLY A 95 -3.06 -7.99 8.40
N PHE A 96 -4.36 -7.97 8.69
CA PHE A 96 -5.32 -7.07 8.02
C PHE A 96 -5.01 -5.59 8.29
N VAL A 97 -4.63 -5.24 9.52
CA VAL A 97 -4.19 -3.87 9.86
C VAL A 97 -2.94 -3.50 9.06
N ALA A 98 -1.92 -4.36 9.05
CA ALA A 98 -0.70 -4.14 8.28
C ALA A 98 -0.97 -4.01 6.77
N PHE A 99 -1.82 -4.89 6.23
CA PHE A 99 -2.27 -4.87 4.84
C PHE A 99 -3.00 -3.57 4.49
N SER A 100 -3.89 -3.09 5.36
CA SER A 100 -4.62 -1.83 5.18
C SER A 100 -3.64 -0.64 5.13
N VAL A 101 -2.64 -0.63 6.02
CA VAL A 101 -1.59 0.40 6.02
C VAL A 101 -0.75 0.34 4.74
N VAL A 102 -0.27 -0.85 4.34
CA VAL A 102 0.52 -1.01 3.12
C VAL A 102 -0.26 -0.57 1.88
N THR A 103 -1.55 -0.87 1.82
CA THR A 103 -2.41 -0.46 0.70
C THR A 103 -2.59 1.05 0.66
N ALA A 104 -2.86 1.70 1.81
CA ALA A 104 -2.98 3.15 1.89
C ALA A 104 -1.66 3.87 1.56
N LEU A 105 -0.53 3.32 2.00
CA LEU A 105 0.80 3.83 1.65
C LEU A 105 1.08 3.68 0.15
N ALA A 106 0.71 2.55 -0.45
CA ALA A 106 0.85 2.36 -1.90
C ALA A 106 0.03 3.40 -2.68
N ASP A 107 -1.20 3.71 -2.26
CA ASP A 107 -2.03 4.76 -2.86
C ASP A 107 -1.37 6.14 -2.73
N ALA A 108 -0.93 6.49 -1.51
CA ALA A 108 -0.27 7.77 -1.24
C ALA A 108 1.02 7.93 -2.06
N GLU A 109 1.84 6.90 -2.18
CA GLU A 109 3.08 6.92 -2.96
C GLU A 109 2.82 7.03 -4.47
N CYS A 110 1.75 6.40 -4.99
CA CYS A 110 1.35 6.57 -6.38
C CYS A 110 0.92 8.01 -6.67
N ARG A 111 0.08 8.59 -5.81
CA ARG A 111 -0.32 10.00 -5.92
C ARG A 111 0.90 10.91 -5.84
N ALA A 112 1.80 10.67 -4.89
CA ALA A 112 3.04 11.42 -4.72
C ALA A 112 3.89 11.43 -6.00
N ALA A 113 4.04 10.27 -6.64
CA ALA A 113 4.79 10.14 -7.89
C ALA A 113 4.15 10.90 -9.06
N GLN A 114 2.82 11.06 -9.08
CA GLN A 114 2.11 11.75 -10.15
C GLN A 114 2.17 13.27 -10.05
N VAL A 115 2.13 13.82 -8.84
CA VAL A 115 2.03 15.28 -8.64
C VAL A 115 3.36 15.95 -8.33
N ASP A 116 4.38 15.16 -7.95
CA ASP A 116 5.58 15.66 -7.24
C ASP A 116 5.17 16.33 -5.90
N LEU A 117 5.88 16.08 -4.80
CA LEU A 117 5.47 16.58 -3.46
C LEU A 117 6.44 17.64 -2.93
N PRO A 118 6.52 18.83 -3.58
CA PRO A 118 7.41 19.89 -3.13
C PRO A 118 6.97 20.48 -1.79
N GLU A 119 5.69 20.41 -1.42
CA GLU A 119 5.20 21.02 -0.18
C GLU A 119 5.57 20.21 1.07
N LEU A 120 5.77 18.89 0.94
CA LEU A 120 6.36 18.07 2.01
C LEU A 120 7.82 18.44 2.28
N SER A 121 8.46 19.10 1.32
CA SER A 121 9.81 19.63 1.48
C SER A 121 9.83 20.96 2.29
N GLY A 122 8.68 21.61 2.51
CA GLY A 122 8.60 22.95 3.09
C GLY A 122 8.30 23.07 4.58
N VAL A 123 8.23 21.96 5.34
CA VAL A 123 7.91 21.97 6.78
C VAL A 123 9.16 21.92 7.65
#